data_AF-A0A660XMP2-F1
#
_entry.id   AF-A0A660XMP2-F1
#
_cell.length_a   1.000
_cell.length_b   1.000
_cell.length_c   1.000
_cell.angle_alpha   90.00
_cell.angle_beta   90.00
_cell.angle_gamma   90.00
#
_symmetry.space_group_name_H-M   'P 1'
#
loop_
_entity.id
_entity.type
_entity.pdbx_description
1 polymer ?
#
loop_
_entity_poly.entity_id
_entity_poly.type
_entity_poly.pdbx_seq_one_letter_code
_entity_poly.pdbx_strand_id
1 'polypeptide(L)'
;MKTYISYKEAITLLDKYLKTEYLRFHSRETEVIMRSLAKYLGQDEEFWGITGLLHDLDLDEIGENIQRHGEHTVEILKNEGYDIPELFNAILSHVEGIEGVSHKRRTDFEFILAGAENITGLITAYVITT
;
A
#
# COMPACT_ATOMS: atom_id res chain seq x y z
N MET A 1 -7.81 17.97 8.53
CA MET A 1 -7.08 16.72 8.23
C MET A 1 -5.89 17.08 7.35
N LYS A 2 -4.78 16.35 7.44
CA LYS A 2 -3.59 16.56 6.61
C LYS A 2 -3.84 15.99 5.21
N THR A 3 -3.45 16.72 4.18
CA THR A 3 -3.60 16.31 2.76
C THR A 3 -2.32 15.74 2.16
N TYR A 4 -1.29 15.56 2.99
CA TYR A 4 -0.04 14.91 2.63
C TYR A 4 0.50 14.12 3.84
N ILE A 5 1.33 13.12 3.57
CA ILE A 5 2.07 12.33 4.56
C ILE A 5 3.54 12.50 4.23
N SER A 6 4.36 12.94 5.18
CA SER A 6 5.81 12.89 4.99
C SER A 6 6.31 11.46 5.15
N TYR A 7 7.43 11.13 4.51
CA TYR A 7 7.98 9.78 4.61
C TYR A 7 8.26 9.33 6.06
N LYS A 8 8.68 10.25 6.93
CA LYS A 8 8.87 9.96 8.36
C LYS A 8 7.56 9.59 9.07
N GLU A 9 6.46 10.27 8.73
CA GLU A 9 5.14 9.93 9.25
C GLU A 9 4.67 8.58 8.72
N ALA A 10 4.90 8.29 7.43
CA ALA A 10 4.58 6.99 6.84
C ALA A 10 5.30 5.84 7.57
N ILE A 11 6.58 5.97 7.87
CA ILE A 11 7.33 4.97 8.67
C ILE A 11 6.73 4.82 10.07
N THR A 12 6.37 5.94 10.70
CA THR A 12 5.74 5.92 12.04
C THR A 12 4.41 5.16 12.01
N LEU A 13 3.62 5.34 10.95
CA LEU A 13 2.35 4.62 10.75
C LEU A 13 2.60 3.13 10.51
N LEU A 14 3.53 2.78 9.62
CA LEU A 14 3.92 1.39 9.36
C LEU A 14 4.33 0.69 10.65
N ASP A 15 5.23 1.29 11.43
CA ASP A 15 5.70 0.73 12.71
C ASP A 15 4.57 0.63 13.75
N LYS A 16 3.58 1.51 13.68
CA LYS A 16 2.45 1.53 14.61
C LYS A 16 1.45 0.42 14.34
N TYR A 17 1.11 0.15 13.07
CA TYR A 17 0.03 -0.77 12.70
C TYR A 17 0.53 -2.13 12.21
N LEU A 18 1.68 -2.19 11.55
CA LEU A 18 2.23 -3.42 10.99
C LEU A 18 3.38 -3.95 11.86
N LYS A 19 3.14 -5.06 12.55
CA LYS A 19 4.04 -5.76 13.48
C LYS A 19 4.67 -6.99 12.88
N THR A 20 3.96 -7.69 11.99
CA THR A 20 4.44 -8.91 11.37
C THR A 20 5.58 -8.61 10.40
N GLU A 21 6.74 -9.23 10.61
CA GLU A 21 7.96 -8.89 9.90
C GLU A 21 7.85 -9.07 8.38
N TYR A 22 7.26 -10.18 7.91
CA TYR A 22 7.12 -10.42 6.48
C TYR A 22 6.20 -9.40 5.79
N LEU A 23 5.15 -8.94 6.49
CA LEU A 23 4.25 -7.91 6.00
C LEU A 23 4.97 -6.57 5.87
N ARG A 24 5.84 -6.24 6.83
CA ARG A 24 6.70 -5.05 6.74
C ARG A 24 7.63 -5.17 5.53
N PHE A 25 8.25 -6.33 5.29
CA PHE A 25 9.08 -6.52 4.09
C PHE A 25 8.29 -6.36 2.80
N HIS A 26 7.11 -6.96 2.69
CA HIS A 26 6.20 -6.78 1.55
C HIS A 26 5.92 -5.30 1.30
N SER A 27 5.50 -4.53 2.31
CA SER A 27 5.27 -3.09 2.16
C SER A 27 6.53 -2.32 1.74
N ARG A 28 7.71 -2.70 2.25
CA ARG A 28 9.01 -2.10 1.86
C ARG A 28 9.36 -2.42 0.42
N GLU A 29 9.14 -3.64 -0.04
CA GLU A 29 9.38 -4.07 -1.41
C GLU A 29 8.47 -3.31 -2.37
N THR A 30 7.17 -3.25 -2.06
CA THR A 30 6.18 -2.47 -2.82
C THR A 30 6.58 -0.99 -2.89
N GLU A 31 7.01 -0.37 -1.79
CA GLU A 31 7.53 1.00 -1.81
C GLU A 31 8.68 1.18 -2.81
N VAL A 32 9.68 0.29 -2.77
CA VAL A 32 10.88 0.41 -3.61
C VAL A 32 10.50 0.30 -5.09
N ILE A 33 9.62 -0.65 -5.43
CA ILE A 33 9.11 -0.82 -6.79
C ILE A 33 8.35 0.43 -7.24
N MET A 34 7.44 0.93 -6.40
CA MET A 34 6.64 2.13 -6.68
C MET A 34 7.53 3.36 -6.92
N ARG A 35 8.55 3.59 -6.10
CA ARG A 35 9.54 4.68 -6.31
C ARG A 35 10.26 4.54 -7.64
N SER A 36 10.71 3.33 -7.97
CA SER A 36 11.42 3.08 -9.23
C SER A 36 10.54 3.35 -10.44
N LEU A 37 9.28 2.92 -10.40
CA LEU A 37 8.32 3.15 -11.48
C LEU A 37 7.92 4.63 -11.59
N ALA A 38 7.72 5.32 -10.46
CA ALA A 38 7.46 6.75 -10.44
C ALA A 38 8.57 7.53 -11.12
N LYS A 39 9.83 7.24 -10.76
CA LYS A 39 11.01 7.84 -11.38
C LYS A 39 11.06 7.61 -12.89
N TYR A 40 10.81 6.37 -13.32
CA TYR A 40 10.81 6.01 -14.74
C TYR A 40 9.71 6.76 -15.53
N LEU A 41 8.55 6.97 -14.91
CA LEU A 41 7.39 7.62 -15.52
C LEU A 41 7.35 9.15 -15.31
N GLY A 42 8.35 9.73 -14.64
CA GLY A 42 8.41 11.17 -14.32
C GLY A 42 7.33 11.62 -13.33
N GLN A 43 6.93 10.74 -12.41
CA GLN A 43 5.91 10.97 -11.39
C GLN A 43 6.56 11.30 -10.03
N ASP A 44 5.73 11.65 -9.04
CA ASP A 44 6.20 11.91 -7.67
C ASP A 44 6.65 10.62 -6.97
N GLU A 45 7.98 10.44 -6.88
CA GLU A 45 8.61 9.29 -6.24
C GLU A 45 8.22 9.14 -4.76
N GLU A 46 8.06 10.24 -4.02
CA GLU A 46 7.74 10.17 -2.59
C GLU A 46 6.29 9.75 -2.38
N PHE A 47 5.35 10.36 -3.12
CA PHE A 47 3.93 10.02 -3.03
C PHE A 47 3.66 8.56 -3.42
N TRP A 48 4.27 8.09 -4.52
CA TRP A 48 4.13 6.71 -4.98
C TRP A 48 4.74 5.72 -3.99
N GLY A 49 5.93 6.03 -3.49
CA GLY A 49 6.59 5.21 -2.47
C GLY A 49 5.78 5.09 -1.19
N ILE A 50 5.24 6.21 -0.68
CA ILE A 50 4.41 6.22 0.53
C ILE A 50 3.12 5.42 0.32
N THR A 51 2.49 5.53 -0.84
CA THR A 51 1.28 4.74 -1.15
C THR A 51 1.60 3.25 -1.15
N GLY A 52 2.70 2.84 -1.78
CA GLY A 52 3.18 1.45 -1.73
C GLY A 52 3.54 0.99 -0.31
N LEU A 53 4.11 1.87 0.51
CA LEU A 53 4.46 1.55 1.90
C LEU A 53 3.23 1.32 2.78
N LEU A 54 2.13 2.03 2.53
CA LEU A 54 0.98 2.07 3.43
C LEU A 54 -0.24 1.29 2.93
N HIS A 55 -0.19 0.63 1.77
CA HIS A 55 -1.36 -0.04 1.18
C HIS A 55 -1.99 -1.10 2.10
N ASP A 56 -1.16 -1.77 2.90
CA ASP A 56 -1.50 -2.96 3.69
C ASP A 56 -1.43 -2.76 5.21
N LEU A 57 -1.61 -1.52 5.70
CA LEU A 57 -1.50 -1.23 7.15
C LEU A 57 -2.47 -2.04 8.02
N ASP A 58 -3.54 -2.54 7.44
CA ASP A 58 -4.61 -3.25 8.11
C ASP A 58 -4.36 -4.75 8.30
N LEU A 59 -3.39 -5.34 7.60
CA LEU A 59 -3.25 -6.80 7.51
C LEU A 59 -3.03 -7.51 8.86
N ASP A 60 -2.41 -6.84 9.84
CA ASP A 60 -2.26 -7.41 11.19
C ASP A 60 -3.54 -7.31 12.05
N GLU A 61 -4.50 -6.45 11.69
CA GLU A 61 -5.72 -6.20 12.46
C GLU A 61 -6.97 -6.90 11.87
N ILE A 62 -7.04 -7.10 10.54
CA ILE A 62 -8.26 -7.59 9.88
C ILE A 62 -8.54 -9.09 10.08
N GLY A 63 -7.52 -9.88 10.46
CA GLY A 63 -7.66 -11.33 10.66
C GLY A 63 -8.21 -12.04 9.42
N GLU A 64 -9.31 -12.79 9.58
CA GLU A 64 -9.95 -13.53 8.48
C GLU A 64 -10.87 -12.67 7.59
N ASN A 65 -11.08 -11.39 7.94
CA ASN A 65 -12.02 -10.51 7.23
C ASN A 65 -11.37 -9.81 6.04
N ILE A 66 -10.92 -10.61 5.08
CA ILE A 66 -10.21 -10.12 3.88
C ILE A 66 -11.08 -9.20 3.01
N GLN A 67 -12.41 -9.27 3.12
CA GLN A 67 -13.31 -8.37 2.38
C GLN A 67 -13.21 -6.91 2.82
N ARG A 68 -12.70 -6.65 4.03
CA ARG A 68 -12.44 -5.29 4.53
C ARG A 68 -11.03 -4.79 4.23
N HIS A 69 -10.22 -5.59 3.54
CA HIS A 69 -8.87 -5.20 3.20
C HIS A 69 -8.86 -3.95 2.33
N GLY A 70 -7.97 -3.01 2.63
CA GLY A 70 -7.89 -1.70 1.97
C GLY A 70 -8.91 -0.70 2.52
N GLU A 71 -10.18 -1.08 2.74
CA GLU A 71 -11.16 -0.24 3.44
C GLU A 71 -10.68 0.08 4.86
N HIS A 72 -10.20 -0.94 5.57
CA HIS A 72 -9.71 -0.76 6.94
C HIS A 72 -8.41 0.06 6.98
N THR A 73 -7.51 -0.10 6.00
CA THR A 73 -6.34 0.79 5.85
C THR A 73 -6.76 2.25 5.68
N VAL A 74 -7.78 2.53 4.85
CA VAL A 74 -8.30 3.90 4.68
C VAL A 74 -8.95 4.42 5.96
N GLU A 75 -9.66 3.58 6.72
CA GLU A 75 -10.19 3.95 8.04
C GLU A 75 -9.06 4.34 9.01
N ILE A 76 -7.99 3.53 9.07
CA ILE A 76 -6.79 3.80 9.88
C ILE A 76 -6.22 5.18 9.53
N LEU A 77 -5.98 5.44 8.25
CA LEU A 77 -5.38 6.71 7.80
C LEU A 77 -6.28 7.92 8.09
N LYS A 78 -7.60 7.77 7.94
CA LYS A 78 -8.56 8.82 8.32
C LYS A 78 -8.54 9.08 9.82
N ASN A 79 -8.48 8.04 10.65
CA ASN A 79 -8.42 8.16 12.12
C ASN A 79 -7.10 8.82 12.58
N GLU A 80 -6.01 8.61 11.87
CA GLU A 80 -4.73 9.32 12.09
C GLU A 80 -4.74 10.77 11.57
N GLY A 81 -5.86 11.20 10.97
CA GLY A 81 -6.12 12.58 10.60
C GLY A 81 -5.71 12.95 9.18
N TYR A 82 -5.56 11.97 8.27
CA TYR A 82 -5.23 12.20 6.85
C TYR A 82 -6.48 12.19 5.96
N ASP A 83 -6.47 13.04 4.94
CA ASP A 83 -7.50 13.13 3.91
C ASP A 83 -6.82 13.28 2.54
N ILE A 84 -6.51 12.14 1.92
CA ILE A 84 -5.72 12.06 0.69
C ILE A 84 -6.47 11.15 -0.31
N PRO A 85 -7.49 11.69 -1.01
CA PRO A 85 -8.40 10.88 -1.82
C PRO A 85 -7.73 10.03 -2.89
N GLU A 86 -6.66 10.53 -3.52
CA GLU A 86 -5.92 9.80 -4.55
C GLU A 86 -5.20 8.56 -3.97
N LEU A 87 -4.52 8.71 -2.84
CA LEU A 87 -3.89 7.61 -2.11
C LEU A 87 -4.97 6.61 -1.63
N PHE A 88 -6.09 7.11 -1.10
CA PHE A 88 -7.19 6.25 -0.65
C PHE A 88 -7.81 5.46 -1.79
N ASN A 89 -8.01 6.05 -2.97
CA ASN A 89 -8.56 5.33 -4.11
C ASN A 89 -7.60 4.25 -4.63
N ALA A 90 -6.29 4.50 -4.61
CA ALA A 90 -5.29 3.49 -4.92
C ALA A 90 -5.34 2.32 -3.93
N ILE A 91 -5.39 2.61 -2.63
CA ILE A 91 -5.53 1.59 -1.59
C ILE A 91 -6.87 0.84 -1.71
N LEU A 92 -7.97 1.51 -1.99
CA LEU A 92 -9.26 0.82 -2.12
C LEU A 92 -9.32 -0.08 -3.36
N SER A 93 -8.64 0.31 -4.44
CA SER A 93 -8.70 -0.43 -5.70
C SER A 93 -7.60 -1.48 -5.88
N HIS A 94 -6.54 -1.49 -5.06
CA HIS A 94 -5.50 -2.51 -5.16
C HIS A 94 -6.04 -3.92 -4.90
N VAL A 95 -7.04 -4.03 -4.01
CA VAL A 95 -7.79 -5.26 -3.69
C VAL A 95 -8.85 -5.65 -4.73
N GLU A 96 -8.88 -5.01 -5.90
CA GLU A 96 -9.83 -5.36 -6.94
C GLU A 96 -9.70 -6.85 -7.35
N GLY A 97 -10.79 -7.60 -7.17
CA GLY A 97 -10.87 -9.02 -7.50
C GLY A 97 -11.17 -9.90 -6.29
N ILE A 98 -11.01 -9.37 -5.08
CA ILE A 98 -11.49 -10.01 -3.85
C ILE A 98 -13.03 -10.05 -3.85
N GLU A 99 -13.60 -11.21 -3.52
CA GLU A 99 -15.06 -11.37 -3.45
C GLU A 99 -15.66 -10.37 -2.44
N GLY A 100 -16.69 -9.63 -2.84
CA GLY A 100 -17.34 -8.62 -2.00
C GLY A 100 -16.76 -7.20 -2.10
N VAL A 101 -15.58 -7.03 -2.70
CA VAL A 101 -14.98 -5.70 -2.95
C VAL A 101 -15.50 -5.13 -4.27
N SER A 102 -15.95 -3.87 -4.25
CA SER A 102 -16.54 -3.20 -5.42
C SER A 102 -15.65 -2.15 -6.09
N HIS A 103 -14.52 -1.81 -5.47
CA HIS A 103 -13.58 -0.82 -5.98
C HIS A 103 -12.87 -1.32 -7.24
N LYS A 104 -12.67 -0.40 -8.20
CA LYS A 104 -12.14 -0.69 -9.53
C LYS A 104 -10.96 0.22 -9.82
N ARG A 105 -9.88 -0.37 -10.36
CA ARG A 105 -8.74 0.39 -10.86
C ARG A 105 -9.11 1.12 -12.15
N ARG A 106 -8.61 2.33 -12.31
CA ARG A 106 -8.97 3.28 -13.38
C ARG A 106 -7.78 4.08 -13.89
N THR A 107 -6.76 4.26 -13.05
CA THR A 107 -5.58 5.07 -13.38
C THR A 107 -4.32 4.21 -13.44
N ASP A 108 -3.31 4.67 -14.17
CA ASP A 108 -2.01 3.98 -14.22
C ASP A 108 -1.43 3.79 -12.83
N PHE A 109 -1.58 4.78 -11.94
CA PHE A 109 -1.16 4.70 -10.54
C PHE A 109 -1.81 3.53 -9.79
N GLU A 110 -3.13 3.34 -9.94
CA GLU A 110 -3.88 2.25 -9.32
C GLU A 110 -3.50 0.88 -9.89
N PHE A 111 -3.31 0.78 -11.22
CA PHE A 111 -2.84 -0.45 -11.85
C PHE A 111 -1.40 -0.80 -11.46
N ILE A 112 -0.55 0.21 -11.34
CA ILE A 112 0.85 0.04 -10.97
C ILE A 112 0.99 -0.39 -9.51
N LEU A 113 0.22 0.19 -8.57
CA LEU A 113 0.25 -0.26 -7.17
C LEU A 113 -0.07 -1.76 -7.07
N ALA A 114 -1.16 -2.19 -7.70
CA ALA A 114 -1.54 -3.61 -7.69
C ALA A 114 -0.50 -4.50 -8.39
N GLY A 115 0.12 -4.04 -9.48
CA GLY A 115 1.21 -4.78 -10.12
C GLY A 115 2.47 -4.87 -9.25
N ALA A 116 2.79 -3.79 -8.54
CA ALA A 116 3.98 -3.67 -7.69
C ALA A 116 3.89 -4.57 -6.45
N GLU A 117 2.74 -4.65 -5.80
CA GLU A 117 2.57 -5.54 -4.64
C GLU A 117 2.51 -7.02 -5.04
N ASN A 118 1.96 -7.36 -6.21
CA ASN A 118 1.91 -8.77 -6.64
C ASN A 118 3.29 -9.34 -7.07
N ILE A 119 4.24 -8.51 -7.50
CA ILE A 119 5.58 -8.99 -7.91
C ILE A 119 6.53 -9.21 -6.71
N THR A 120 6.21 -8.69 -5.52
CA THR A 120 7.02 -8.87 -4.29
C THR A 120 7.20 -10.36 -3.96
N GLY A 121 6.14 -11.16 -4.12
CA GLY A 121 6.17 -12.60 -3.90
C GLY A 121 7.21 -13.33 -4.77
N LEU A 122 7.43 -12.87 -6.01
CA LEU A 122 8.47 -13.42 -6.89
C LEU A 122 9.88 -13.03 -6.43
N ILE A 123 10.06 -11.79 -5.98
CA ILE A 123 11.33 -11.29 -5.44
C ILE A 123 11.69 -12.08 -4.18
N THR A 124 10.74 -12.19 -3.25
CA THR A 124 10.89 -12.95 -2.00
C THR A 124 11.23 -14.42 -2.28
N ALA A 125 10.54 -15.08 -3.22
CA ALA A 125 10.82 -16.47 -3.59
C ALA A 125 12.25 -16.67 -4.15
N TYR A 126 12.74 -15.70 -4.92
CA TYR A 126 14.10 -15.75 -5.47
C TYR A 126 15.18 -15.61 -4.38
N VAL A 127 14.91 -14.83 -3.32
CA VAL A 127 15.88 -14.58 -2.23
C VAL A 127 15.87 -15.69 -1.16
N ILE A 128 14.71 -16.26 -0.82
CA ILE A 128 14.59 -17.28 0.25
C ILE A 128 15.33 -18.60 -0.08
N THR A 129 15.73 -18.82 -1.33
CA THR A 129 16.42 -20.05 -1.77
C THR A 129 17.94 -19.97 -1.84
N THR A 130 18.55 -18.88 -1.36
CA THR A 130 20.02 -18.70 -1.30
C THR A 130 20.54 -18.59 0.12
#